data_AF-A0A2S7I5E5-F1
#
_entry.id   AF-A0A2S7I5E5-F1
#
_cell.length_a   1.000
_cell.length_b   1.000
_cell.length_c   1.000
_cell.angle_alpha   90.00
_cell.angle_beta   90.00
_cell.angle_gamma   90.00
#
_symmetry.space_group_name_H-M   'P 1'
#
loop_
_entity.id
_entity.type
_entity.pdbx_description
1 polymer ?
#
loop_
_entity_poly.entity_id
_entity_poly.type
_entity_poly.pdbx_seq_one_letter_code
_entity_poly.pdbx_strand_id
1 'polypeptide(L)'
;MKILVFSLLAIGTLALTSCKENKEQKSTTETSMQHDMSMMSDNSTMGDMPMDEKVTVIDAKKTSANLTELYSHYTHLTFALSGDDDKEAVNTAKGILEALPKINKNGFSAEQKKEYAELESSIKEHAQHIADNAGNIDHQREHLDLMSEDFYDLLKDFGTSKTVYKIFCPMYNDNKGAFWLSDSREIKNPYYGKKMASCGEVQEEIK
;
A
#
# COMPACT_ATOMS: atom_id res chain seq x y z
N MET A 1 12.12 -2.46 53.37
CA MET A 1 11.12 -3.06 54.30
C MET A 1 9.90 -3.48 53.47
N LYS A 2 9.10 -4.45 53.93
CA LYS A 2 7.80 -4.78 53.31
C LYS A 2 6.72 -3.89 53.95
N ILE A 3 5.84 -3.30 53.15
CA ILE A 3 4.53 -2.82 53.61
C ILE A 3 3.50 -3.32 52.60
N LEU A 4 2.68 -4.27 53.03
CA LEU A 4 1.44 -4.66 52.38
C LEU A 4 0.31 -3.91 53.08
N VAL A 5 -0.67 -3.39 52.32
CA VAL A 5 -1.95 -2.96 52.87
C VAL A 5 -3.05 -3.51 51.99
N PHE A 6 -3.89 -4.38 52.55
CA PHE A 6 -5.15 -4.80 51.96
C PHE A 6 -6.26 -3.82 52.37
N SER A 7 -7.20 -3.55 51.47
CA SER A 7 -8.57 -3.17 51.81
C SER A 7 -9.53 -3.67 50.74
N LEU A 8 -10.56 -4.41 51.14
CA LEU A 8 -11.74 -4.69 50.32
C LEU A 8 -12.86 -3.72 50.71
N LEU A 9 -13.69 -3.33 49.75
CA LEU A 9 -15.17 -3.17 49.80
C LEU A 9 -15.61 -2.46 48.49
N ALA A 10 -16.87 -2.51 48.03
CA ALA A 10 -17.80 -3.62 47.81
C ALA A 10 -19.06 -3.05 47.12
N ILE A 11 -19.56 -3.73 46.07
CA ILE A 11 -20.97 -3.73 45.58
C ILE A 11 -21.55 -2.38 45.09
N GLY A 12 -22.20 -2.38 43.92
CA GLY A 12 -22.87 -1.18 43.38
C GLY A 12 -23.67 -1.37 42.08
N THR A 13 -24.37 -2.49 41.91
CA THR A 13 -25.20 -2.72 40.71
C THR A 13 -26.56 -2.04 40.82
N LEU A 14 -26.86 -1.11 39.91
CA LEU A 14 -28.20 -0.55 39.69
C LEU A 14 -28.50 -0.51 38.19
N ALA A 15 -29.33 -1.44 37.73
CA ALA A 15 -29.94 -1.39 36.41
C ALA A 15 -31.39 -0.91 36.55
N LEU A 16 -31.78 0.10 35.76
CA LEU A 16 -33.16 0.56 35.67
C LEU A 16 -33.63 0.49 34.22
N THR A 17 -34.40 -0.55 33.93
CA THR A 17 -35.24 -0.65 32.73
C THR A 17 -36.63 -0.09 33.05
N SER A 18 -37.21 0.67 32.13
CA SER A 18 -38.58 1.16 32.23
C SER A 18 -39.20 1.29 30.83
N CYS A 19 -40.34 0.64 30.64
CA CYS A 19 -41.13 0.73 29.41
C CYS A 19 -42.61 0.87 29.78
N LYS A 20 -43.32 1.86 29.24
CA LYS A 20 -44.75 1.74 28.99
C LYS A 20 -45.30 2.75 27.98
N GLU A 21 -46.15 2.27 27.09
CA GLU A 21 -46.94 3.05 26.14
C GLU A 21 -48.30 3.45 26.74
N ASN A 22 -48.91 4.56 26.28
CA ASN A 22 -50.02 4.51 25.29
C ASN A 22 -50.63 5.89 24.96
N LYS A 23 -51.05 6.06 23.68
CA LYS A 23 -52.31 6.65 23.13
C LYS A 23 -52.98 7.90 23.79
N GLU A 24 -53.63 8.84 23.09
CA GLU A 24 -53.94 9.15 21.66
C GLU A 24 -54.61 10.57 21.61
N GLN A 25 -55.01 11.24 20.51
CA GLN A 25 -55.02 11.02 19.05
C GLN A 25 -54.96 12.39 18.30
N LYS A 26 -54.54 12.41 17.04
CA LYS A 26 -54.89 13.39 15.94
C LYS A 26 -54.76 14.92 16.13
N SER A 27 -54.11 15.54 15.14
CA SER A 27 -54.87 16.07 13.98
C SER A 27 -54.05 15.95 12.69
N THR A 28 -54.70 16.02 11.53
CA THR A 28 -54.17 15.66 10.20
C THR A 28 -54.09 16.84 9.25
N THR A 29 -53.06 16.86 8.39
CA THR A 29 -53.18 17.23 6.97
C THR A 29 -52.17 16.40 6.18
N GLU A 30 -52.61 15.79 5.08
CA GLU A 30 -51.75 15.00 4.18
C GLU A 30 -51.17 15.86 3.05
N THR A 31 -50.00 15.47 2.54
CA THR A 31 -49.67 15.60 1.11
C THR A 31 -48.70 14.49 0.75
N SER A 32 -49.10 13.64 -0.20
CA SER A 32 -48.28 12.54 -0.70
C SER A 32 -47.14 13.04 -1.57
N MET A 33 -45.94 12.47 -1.40
CA MET A 33 -44.98 12.30 -2.48
C MET A 33 -44.48 10.85 -2.45
N GLN A 34 -44.58 10.19 -3.61
CA GLN A 34 -44.29 8.77 -3.75
C GLN A 34 -42.84 8.41 -3.41
N HIS A 35 -42.64 7.26 -2.75
CA HIS A 35 -41.47 6.44 -3.05
C HIS A 35 -41.68 5.79 -4.42
N ASP A 36 -40.80 6.08 -5.38
CA ASP A 36 -40.62 5.24 -6.56
C ASP A 36 -39.29 4.48 -6.42
N MET A 37 -39.39 3.15 -6.30
CA MET A 37 -38.26 2.22 -6.21
C MET A 37 -38.08 1.51 -7.55
N SER A 38 -37.98 2.29 -8.63
CA SER A 38 -37.83 1.77 -9.98
C SER A 38 -36.44 1.17 -10.20
N MET A 39 -36.39 -0.13 -10.50
CA MET A 39 -35.13 -0.83 -10.76
C MET A 39 -34.62 -0.53 -12.18
N MET A 40 -33.53 0.23 -12.28
CA MET A 40 -32.69 0.25 -13.47
C MET A 40 -31.53 -0.74 -13.30
N SER A 41 -31.77 -1.97 -13.72
CA SER A 41 -30.76 -3.02 -13.84
C SER A 41 -29.90 -2.77 -15.09
N ASP A 42 -29.10 -1.71 -15.07
CA ASP A 42 -28.10 -1.49 -16.11
C ASP A 42 -26.92 -2.44 -15.89
N ASN A 43 -27.01 -3.62 -16.52
CA ASN A 43 -25.88 -4.51 -16.74
C ASN A 43 -24.95 -3.82 -17.75
N SER A 44 -24.24 -2.78 -17.28
CA SER A 44 -23.08 -2.22 -17.95
C SER A 44 -22.08 -3.35 -18.11
N THR A 45 -21.95 -3.85 -19.34
CA THR A 45 -20.98 -4.88 -19.68
C THR A 45 -19.61 -4.39 -19.20
N MET A 46 -19.02 -5.08 -18.23
CA MET A 46 -17.60 -4.91 -17.91
C MET A 46 -16.86 -5.26 -19.19
N GLY A 47 -16.39 -4.24 -19.92
CA GLY A 47 -15.74 -4.45 -21.20
C GLY A 47 -14.48 -5.26 -20.98
N ASP A 48 -14.33 -6.36 -21.71
CA ASP A 48 -13.04 -7.03 -21.88
C ASP A 48 -12.08 -6.02 -22.50
N MET A 49 -11.31 -5.32 -21.66
CA MET A 49 -10.17 -4.54 -22.13
C MET A 49 -9.13 -5.56 -22.63
N PRO A 50 -8.67 -5.45 -23.88
CA PRO A 50 -7.84 -6.49 -24.48
C PRO A 50 -6.47 -6.54 -23.78
N MET A 51 -6.26 -7.58 -22.97
CA MET A 51 -4.95 -7.93 -22.38
C MET A 51 -3.99 -8.45 -23.46
N ASP A 52 -3.62 -7.56 -24.38
CA ASP A 52 -2.62 -7.81 -25.43
C ASP A 52 -1.73 -6.56 -25.65
N GLU A 53 -1.60 -5.69 -24.63
CA GLU A 53 -0.41 -4.83 -24.56
C GLU A 53 0.82 -5.73 -24.35
N LYS A 54 1.81 -5.55 -25.23
CA LYS A 54 2.97 -6.42 -25.34
C LYS A 54 3.94 -6.18 -24.17
N VAL A 55 3.81 -6.99 -23.11
CA VAL A 55 4.73 -7.03 -21.97
C VAL A 55 6.19 -6.99 -22.45
N THR A 56 6.92 -5.96 -22.05
CA THR A 56 8.31 -5.75 -22.49
C THR A 56 9.26 -6.47 -21.55
N VAL A 57 10.04 -7.42 -22.09
CA VAL A 57 11.07 -8.12 -21.33
C VAL A 57 12.38 -7.36 -21.41
N ILE A 58 12.99 -7.08 -20.25
CA ILE A 58 14.32 -6.47 -20.14
C ILE A 58 15.23 -7.34 -19.24
N ASP A 59 16.49 -7.47 -19.64
CA ASP A 59 17.54 -8.07 -18.80
C ASP A 59 18.18 -6.97 -17.92
N ALA A 60 18.32 -7.21 -16.62
CA ALA A 60 19.00 -6.29 -15.72
C ALA A 60 20.54 -6.37 -15.83
N LYS A 61 21.22 -5.25 -15.52
CA LYS A 61 22.68 -5.21 -15.39
C LYS A 61 23.11 -6.14 -14.25
N LYS A 62 23.96 -7.13 -14.57
CA LYS A 62 24.45 -8.11 -13.60
C LYS A 62 25.61 -7.53 -12.79
N THR A 63 25.46 -7.43 -11.47
CA THR A 63 26.49 -6.91 -10.55
C THR A 63 26.77 -7.88 -9.39
N SER A 64 27.63 -7.46 -8.46
CA SER A 64 27.91 -8.15 -7.19
C SER A 64 26.89 -7.84 -6.07
N ALA A 65 25.90 -6.98 -6.31
CA ALA A 65 24.90 -6.61 -5.32
C ALA A 65 23.99 -7.80 -4.94
N ASN A 66 23.66 -7.92 -3.65
CA ASN A 66 22.58 -8.79 -3.18
C ASN A 66 21.45 -7.93 -2.61
N LEU A 67 20.47 -7.61 -3.43
CA LEU A 67 19.33 -6.76 -3.06
C LEU A 67 18.16 -7.55 -2.44
N THR A 68 18.31 -8.87 -2.22
CA THR A 68 17.18 -9.77 -1.91
C THR A 68 16.44 -9.40 -0.61
N GLU A 69 17.16 -9.01 0.44
CA GLU A 69 16.57 -8.55 1.73
C GLU A 69 15.84 -7.21 1.55
N LEU A 70 16.51 -6.24 0.93
CA LEU A 70 16.00 -4.89 0.67
C LEU A 70 14.74 -4.90 -0.20
N TYR A 71 14.75 -5.68 -1.30
CA TYR A 71 13.58 -5.83 -2.17
C TYR A 71 12.45 -6.60 -1.49
N SER A 72 12.75 -7.59 -0.63
CA SER A 72 11.73 -8.28 0.17
C SER A 72 10.97 -7.34 1.10
N HIS A 73 11.63 -6.30 1.64
CA HIS A 73 10.96 -5.27 2.44
C HIS A 73 10.11 -4.33 1.56
N TYR A 74 10.57 -3.93 0.37
CA TYR A 74 9.77 -3.18 -0.60
C TYR A 74 8.51 -3.95 -1.05
N THR A 75 8.63 -5.25 -1.38
CA THR A 75 7.45 -6.06 -1.76
C THR A 75 6.49 -6.30 -0.60
N HIS A 76 6.97 -6.26 0.65
CA HIS A 76 6.09 -6.32 1.81
C HIS A 76 5.40 -4.96 2.08
N LEU A 77 6.08 -3.84 1.80
CA LEU A 77 5.50 -2.49 1.84
C LEU A 77 4.37 -2.31 0.80
N THR A 78 4.57 -2.74 -0.46
CA THR A 78 3.50 -2.70 -1.47
C THR A 78 2.33 -3.60 -1.06
N PHE A 79 2.59 -4.79 -0.51
CA PHE A 79 1.55 -5.66 0.04
C PHE A 79 0.77 -4.99 1.18
N ALA A 80 1.45 -4.41 2.18
CA ALA A 80 0.82 -3.73 3.31
C ALA A 80 -0.08 -2.56 2.86
N LEU A 81 0.41 -1.71 1.96
CA LEU A 81 -0.36 -0.58 1.42
C LEU A 81 -1.51 -1.04 0.51
N SER A 82 -1.40 -2.18 -0.17
CA SER A 82 -2.52 -2.82 -0.89
C SER A 82 -3.60 -3.36 0.07
N GLY A 83 -3.21 -3.68 1.31
CA GLY A 83 -4.08 -4.10 2.39
C GLY A 83 -4.64 -2.95 3.23
N ASP A 84 -4.36 -1.69 2.91
CA ASP A 84 -4.64 -0.51 3.76
C ASP A 84 -4.07 -0.62 5.19
N ASP A 85 -2.92 -1.29 5.36
CA ASP A 85 -2.23 -1.40 6.66
C ASP A 85 -1.11 -0.36 6.80
N ASP A 86 -1.48 0.81 7.34
CA ASP A 86 -0.57 1.93 7.60
C ASP A 86 0.56 1.60 8.58
N LYS A 87 0.36 0.60 9.44
CA LYS A 87 1.27 0.22 10.52
C LYS A 87 2.30 -0.79 10.06
N GLU A 88 1.89 -1.75 9.23
CA GLU A 88 2.85 -2.64 8.59
C GLU A 88 3.62 -1.93 7.46
N ALA A 89 3.05 -0.89 6.82
CA ALA A 89 3.81 0.04 5.98
C ALA A 89 4.95 0.73 6.76
N VAL A 90 4.70 1.16 8.01
CA VAL A 90 5.74 1.70 8.90
C VAL A 90 6.81 0.65 9.26
N ASN A 91 6.41 -0.60 9.56
CA ASN A 91 7.34 -1.67 9.94
C ASN A 91 8.23 -2.09 8.76
N THR A 92 7.65 -2.22 7.57
CA THR A 92 8.36 -2.58 6.34
C THR A 92 9.32 -1.48 5.88
N ALA A 93 8.93 -0.21 5.95
CA ALA A 93 9.83 0.91 5.69
C ALA A 93 11.02 0.97 6.68
N LYS A 94 10.82 0.60 7.95
CA LYS A 94 11.94 0.43 8.90
C LYS A 94 12.87 -0.71 8.49
N GLY A 95 12.32 -1.82 7.98
CA GLY A 95 13.10 -2.89 7.35
C GLY A 95 13.93 -2.43 6.15
N ILE A 96 13.39 -1.55 5.29
CA ILE A 96 14.15 -0.91 4.20
C ILE A 96 15.33 -0.09 4.77
N LEU A 97 15.08 0.75 5.78
CA LEU A 97 16.11 1.57 6.43
C LEU A 97 17.22 0.73 7.11
N GLU A 98 16.88 -0.45 7.64
CA GLU A 98 17.85 -1.38 8.22
C GLU A 98 18.59 -2.21 7.16
N ALA A 99 17.97 -2.55 6.03
CA ALA A 99 18.56 -3.37 4.97
C ALA A 99 19.47 -2.57 4.01
N LEU A 100 19.07 -1.35 3.65
CA LEU A 100 19.77 -0.49 2.69
C LEU A 100 21.27 -0.25 3.00
N PRO A 101 21.70 0.05 4.24
CA PRO A 101 23.13 0.23 4.54
C PRO A 101 23.93 -1.09 4.58
N LYS A 102 23.28 -2.27 4.51
CA LYS A 102 23.95 -3.59 4.47
C LYS A 102 24.47 -3.94 3.07
N ILE A 103 24.05 -3.23 2.03
CA ILE A 103 24.38 -3.57 0.64
C ILE A 103 25.89 -3.42 0.38
N ASN A 104 26.50 -4.52 -0.08
CA ASN A 104 27.93 -4.62 -0.31
C ASN A 104 28.35 -3.96 -1.63
N LYS A 105 28.90 -2.74 -1.56
CA LYS A 105 29.33 -1.92 -2.70
C LYS A 105 30.70 -2.32 -3.27
N ASN A 106 31.27 -3.45 -2.81
CA ASN A 106 32.51 -4.00 -3.36
C ASN A 106 32.27 -4.60 -4.75
N GLY A 107 33.13 -4.25 -5.71
CA GLY A 107 32.98 -4.63 -7.13
C GLY A 107 32.29 -3.57 -7.99
N PHE A 108 31.58 -2.60 -7.40
CA PHE A 108 31.00 -1.48 -8.16
C PHE A 108 32.11 -0.61 -8.77
N SER A 109 31.87 -0.04 -9.96
CA SER A 109 32.74 0.96 -10.58
C SER A 109 32.73 2.31 -9.81
N ALA A 110 33.29 3.39 -10.37
CA ALA A 110 33.16 4.73 -9.76
C ALA A 110 31.76 5.33 -10.06
N GLU A 111 31.27 5.08 -11.26
CA GLU A 111 29.97 5.48 -11.79
C GLU A 111 28.85 4.79 -11.01
N GLN A 112 28.90 3.46 -10.90
CA GLN A 112 27.95 2.66 -10.11
C GLN A 112 27.92 3.05 -8.63
N LYS A 113 29.04 3.54 -8.06
CA LYS A 113 29.03 4.06 -6.68
C LYS A 113 28.34 5.42 -6.55
N LYS A 114 28.38 6.26 -7.59
CA LYS A 114 27.62 7.51 -7.65
C LYS A 114 26.13 7.21 -7.82
N GLU A 115 25.79 6.42 -8.84
CA GLU A 115 24.41 5.98 -9.15
C GLU A 115 23.75 5.34 -7.92
N TYR A 116 24.44 4.39 -7.27
CA TYR A 116 23.95 3.78 -6.02
C TYR A 116 23.79 4.79 -4.88
N ALA A 117 24.71 5.75 -4.71
CA ALA A 117 24.64 6.72 -3.61
C ALA A 117 23.48 7.71 -3.77
N GLU A 118 23.10 8.03 -5.01
CA GLU A 118 21.95 8.87 -5.32
C GLU A 118 20.63 8.12 -4.99
N LEU A 119 20.49 6.88 -5.48
CA LEU A 119 19.37 5.98 -5.14
C LEU A 119 19.29 5.68 -3.63
N GLU A 120 20.42 5.42 -2.96
CA GLU A 120 20.50 5.16 -1.52
C GLU A 120 20.04 6.36 -0.69
N SER A 121 20.25 7.59 -1.17
CA SER A 121 19.74 8.78 -0.49
C SER A 121 18.22 8.89 -0.66
N SER A 122 17.71 8.69 -1.88
CA SER A 122 16.28 8.83 -2.22
C SER A 122 15.41 7.76 -1.54
N ILE A 123 15.77 6.47 -1.69
CA ILE A 123 15.07 5.34 -1.03
C ILE A 123 15.03 5.54 0.48
N LYS A 124 16.11 6.03 1.07
CA LYS A 124 16.19 6.30 2.51
C LYS A 124 15.24 7.44 2.91
N GLU A 125 15.23 8.55 2.18
CA GLU A 125 14.33 9.68 2.46
C GLU A 125 12.87 9.22 2.42
N HIS A 126 12.46 8.52 1.35
CA HIS A 126 11.10 8.03 1.20
C HIS A 126 10.75 6.97 2.25
N ALA A 127 11.67 6.09 2.62
CA ALA A 127 11.45 5.13 3.71
C ALA A 127 11.34 5.80 5.09
N GLN A 128 12.06 6.90 5.35
CA GLN A 128 11.86 7.71 6.56
C GLN A 128 10.46 8.34 6.58
N HIS A 129 10.04 8.96 5.47
CA HIS A 129 8.71 9.56 5.35
C HIS A 129 7.58 8.54 5.59
N ILE A 130 7.68 7.33 5.02
CA ILE A 130 6.70 6.25 5.25
C ILE A 130 6.71 5.77 6.71
N ALA A 131 7.90 5.62 7.31
CA ALA A 131 8.10 5.10 8.67
C ALA A 131 7.65 6.06 9.79
N ASP A 132 7.69 7.37 9.55
CA ASP A 132 7.35 8.40 10.55
C ASP A 132 5.88 8.85 10.46
N ASN A 133 5.16 8.51 9.39
CA ASN A 133 3.77 8.96 9.13
C ASN A 133 2.69 7.89 9.37
N ALA A 134 2.76 7.19 10.49
CA ALA A 134 1.67 6.30 10.94
C ALA A 134 0.32 7.02 10.98
N GLY A 135 -0.74 6.39 10.49
CA GLY A 135 -2.08 6.97 10.37
C GLY A 135 -2.30 7.92 9.18
N ASN A 136 -1.29 8.19 8.34
CA ASN A 136 -1.40 9.03 7.14
C ASN A 136 -1.03 8.23 5.87
N ILE A 137 -1.89 7.25 5.54
CA ILE A 137 -1.64 6.30 4.45
C ILE A 137 -1.50 6.94 3.07
N ASP A 138 -2.14 8.10 2.83
CA ASP A 138 -2.06 8.77 1.53
C ASP A 138 -0.66 9.39 1.30
N HIS A 139 -0.01 9.91 2.35
CA HIS A 139 1.40 10.33 2.29
C HIS A 139 2.37 9.15 2.22
N GLN A 140 2.03 8.00 2.84
CA GLN A 140 2.80 6.77 2.65
C GLN A 140 2.75 6.27 1.20
N ARG A 141 1.63 6.49 0.50
CA ARG A 141 1.44 6.15 -0.92
C ARG A 141 2.14 7.14 -1.86
N GLU A 142 2.11 8.43 -1.55
CA GLU A 142 2.91 9.47 -2.22
C GLU A 142 4.41 9.11 -2.22
N HIS A 143 4.96 8.69 -1.08
CA HIS A 143 6.36 8.26 -1.00
C HIS A 143 6.61 6.85 -1.56
N LEU A 144 5.60 5.98 -1.65
CA LEU A 144 5.73 4.72 -2.39
C LEU A 144 5.84 4.96 -3.90
N ASP A 145 5.15 5.96 -4.45
CA ASP A 145 5.19 6.33 -5.88
C ASP A 145 6.65 6.59 -6.30
N LEU A 146 7.28 7.56 -5.65
CA LEU A 146 8.67 7.95 -5.87
C LEU A 146 9.65 6.80 -5.57
N MET A 147 9.47 6.08 -4.45
CA MET A 147 10.31 4.92 -4.10
C MET A 147 10.22 3.79 -5.14
N SER A 148 9.11 3.68 -5.89
CA SER A 148 8.98 2.66 -6.93
C SER A 148 9.78 2.99 -8.18
N GLU A 149 10.00 4.28 -8.47
CA GLU A 149 10.97 4.71 -9.49
C GLU A 149 12.40 4.35 -9.06
N ASP A 150 12.79 4.70 -7.82
CA ASP A 150 14.10 4.34 -7.26
C ASP A 150 14.37 2.82 -7.31
N PHE A 151 13.41 2.00 -6.88
CA PHE A 151 13.57 0.55 -6.87
C PHE A 151 13.61 -0.07 -8.28
N TYR A 152 13.00 0.58 -9.27
CA TYR A 152 13.04 0.14 -10.67
C TYR A 152 14.42 0.35 -11.28
N ASP A 153 15.01 1.53 -11.10
CA ASP A 153 16.37 1.78 -11.56
C ASP A 153 17.40 1.02 -10.72
N LEU A 154 17.21 0.88 -9.40
CA LEU A 154 18.05 0.02 -8.55
C LEU A 154 18.09 -1.44 -9.06
N LEU A 155 16.93 -2.06 -9.34
CA LEU A 155 16.89 -3.46 -9.80
C LEU A 155 17.39 -3.62 -11.24
N LYS A 156 17.16 -2.64 -12.12
CA LYS A 156 17.72 -2.63 -13.48
C LYS A 156 19.23 -2.48 -13.49
N ASP A 157 19.79 -1.63 -12.64
CA ASP A 157 21.20 -1.24 -12.74
C ASP A 157 22.14 -2.04 -11.83
N PHE A 158 21.59 -2.68 -10.79
CA PHE A 158 22.35 -3.53 -9.87
C PHE A 158 21.94 -5.00 -9.92
N GLY A 159 20.79 -5.32 -10.54
CA GLY A 159 20.35 -6.68 -10.83
C GLY A 159 19.29 -7.22 -9.88
N THR A 160 18.55 -8.22 -10.35
CA THR A 160 17.55 -8.96 -9.56
C THR A 160 17.92 -10.43 -9.39
N SER A 161 17.44 -11.08 -8.32
CA SER A 161 17.60 -12.51 -8.06
C SER A 161 16.40 -13.38 -8.52
N LYS A 162 15.33 -12.73 -9.03
CA LYS A 162 14.11 -13.34 -9.56
C LYS A 162 13.58 -12.50 -10.73
N THR A 163 12.68 -13.03 -11.56
CA THR A 163 11.85 -12.18 -12.43
C THR A 163 11.04 -11.19 -11.59
N VAL A 164 11.03 -9.92 -11.97
CA VAL A 164 10.24 -8.85 -11.34
C VAL A 164 9.30 -8.25 -12.39
N TYR A 165 8.06 -8.01 -11.99
CA TYR A 165 7.02 -7.41 -12.82
C TYR A 165 6.83 -5.94 -12.45
N LYS A 166 6.85 -5.06 -13.46
CA LYS A 166 6.41 -3.67 -13.33
C LYS A 166 4.91 -3.60 -13.62
N ILE A 167 4.14 -3.12 -12.66
CA ILE A 167 2.67 -3.07 -12.74
C ILE A 167 2.23 -1.61 -12.64
N PHE A 168 1.51 -1.11 -13.65
CA PHE A 168 1.11 0.30 -13.77
C PHE A 168 -0.40 0.47 -13.61
N CYS A 169 -0.83 1.43 -12.80
CA CYS A 169 -2.22 1.87 -12.69
C CYS A 169 -2.35 3.28 -13.28
N PRO A 170 -3.06 3.47 -14.41
CA PRO A 170 -3.17 4.77 -15.08
C PRO A 170 -3.99 5.82 -14.28
N MET A 171 -4.78 5.40 -13.30
CA MET A 171 -5.73 6.29 -12.60
C MET A 171 -5.12 7.09 -11.44
N TYR A 172 -3.96 6.68 -10.91
CA TYR A 172 -3.33 7.36 -9.78
C TYR A 172 -2.82 8.76 -10.15
N ASN A 173 -2.55 9.59 -9.14
CA ASN A 173 -1.92 10.91 -9.28
C ASN A 173 -2.63 11.78 -10.34
N ASP A 174 -3.93 12.06 -10.18
CA ASP A 174 -4.81 12.77 -11.14
C ASP A 174 -4.92 12.13 -12.54
N ASN A 175 -4.78 10.81 -12.65
CA ASN A 175 -4.65 10.06 -13.91
C ASN A 175 -3.37 10.36 -14.70
N LYS A 176 -2.30 10.81 -14.02
CA LYS A 176 -0.92 10.74 -14.55
C LYS A 176 -0.42 9.28 -14.52
N GLY A 177 -0.97 8.48 -13.61
CA GLY A 177 -0.62 7.09 -13.37
C GLY A 177 0.61 6.92 -12.47
N ALA A 178 0.82 5.69 -12.02
CA ALA A 178 1.99 5.27 -11.23
C ALA A 178 2.23 3.77 -11.40
N PHE A 179 3.46 3.31 -11.15
CA PHE A 179 3.81 1.89 -11.20
C PHE A 179 4.51 1.40 -9.93
N TRP A 180 4.24 0.17 -9.56
CA TRP A 180 4.95 -0.55 -8.50
C TRP A 180 5.60 -1.82 -9.04
N LEU A 181 6.51 -2.41 -8.27
CA LEU A 181 7.18 -3.66 -8.61
C LEU A 181 6.65 -4.83 -7.78
N SER A 182 6.63 -6.02 -8.37
CA SER A 182 6.07 -7.23 -7.77
C SER A 182 6.85 -8.48 -8.21
N ASP A 183 6.91 -9.52 -7.37
CA ASP A 183 7.41 -10.85 -7.78
C ASP A 183 6.30 -11.77 -8.33
N SER A 184 5.07 -11.25 -8.44
CA SER A 184 3.88 -11.89 -8.99
C SER A 184 3.17 -11.00 -10.02
N ARG A 185 2.48 -11.60 -11.01
CA ARG A 185 1.56 -10.89 -11.93
C ARG A 185 0.21 -10.53 -11.29
N GLU A 186 -0.03 -10.94 -10.04
CA GLU A 186 -1.28 -10.67 -9.34
C GLU A 186 -1.44 -9.17 -9.05
N ILE A 187 -2.53 -8.57 -9.54
CA ILE A 187 -2.81 -7.14 -9.38
C ILE A 187 -3.32 -6.88 -7.96
N LYS A 188 -2.47 -6.26 -7.14
CA LYS A 188 -2.77 -5.76 -5.78
C LYS A 188 -2.32 -4.30 -5.67
N ASN A 189 -3.18 -3.38 -6.12
CA ASN A 189 -2.86 -1.96 -6.20
C ASN A 189 -2.53 -1.36 -4.81
N PRO A 190 -1.29 -0.87 -4.58
CA PRO A 190 -0.90 -0.33 -3.28
C PRO A 190 -1.38 1.11 -3.05
N TYR A 191 -1.63 1.87 -4.11
CA TYR A 191 -2.01 3.28 -4.10
C TYR A 191 -3.48 3.53 -3.74
N TYR A 192 -4.34 2.55 -3.95
CA TYR A 192 -5.77 2.60 -3.61
C TYR A 192 -6.21 1.52 -2.63
N GLY A 193 -5.38 0.51 -2.37
CA GLY A 193 -5.70 -0.58 -1.46
C GLY A 193 -7.03 -1.27 -1.79
N LYS A 194 -7.83 -1.58 -0.77
CA LYS A 194 -9.13 -2.25 -0.92
C LYS A 194 -10.15 -1.44 -1.72
N LYS A 195 -9.95 -0.13 -1.90
CA LYS A 195 -10.86 0.75 -2.66
C LYS A 195 -10.79 0.49 -4.18
N MET A 196 -9.64 0.07 -4.71
CA MET A 196 -9.46 -0.17 -6.15
C MET A 196 -8.31 -1.18 -6.42
N ALA A 197 -8.32 -2.29 -5.69
CA ALA A 197 -7.23 -3.28 -5.69
C ALA A 197 -6.86 -3.81 -7.09
N SER A 198 -7.81 -3.81 -8.03
CA SER A 198 -7.68 -4.32 -9.40
C SER A 198 -7.21 -3.30 -10.45
N CYS A 199 -6.90 -2.05 -10.10
CA CYS A 199 -6.27 -1.14 -11.07
C CYS A 199 -4.79 -1.51 -11.24
N GLY A 200 -4.43 -2.14 -12.35
CA GLY A 200 -3.04 -2.44 -12.67
C GLY A 200 -2.88 -3.31 -13.92
N GLU A 201 -1.86 -3.02 -14.72
CA GLU A 201 -1.47 -3.79 -15.90
C GLU A 201 0.03 -4.08 -15.88
N VAL A 202 0.44 -5.29 -16.27
CA VAL A 202 1.85 -5.73 -16.26
C VAL A 202 2.54 -5.22 -17.52
N GLN A 203 3.33 -4.16 -17.40
CA GLN A 203 4.00 -3.52 -18.56
C GLN A 203 5.38 -4.12 -18.85
N GLU A 204 6.15 -4.47 -17.82
CA GLU A 204 7.54 -4.95 -17.98
C GLU A 204 7.86 -6.19 -17.15
N GLU A 205 8.77 -7.01 -17.67
CA GLU A 205 9.40 -8.16 -17.00
C GLU A 205 10.92 -7.94 -16.93
N ILE A 206 11.44 -7.71 -15.72
CA ILE A 206 12.87 -7.52 -15.42
C ILE A 206 13.47 -8.88 -15.02
N LYS A 207 14.63 -9.26 -15.58
CA LYS A 207 15.24 -10.61 -15.45
C LYS A 207 16.75 -10.60 -15.21
#